data_AF-A0A0S6UHW6-F1
#
_entry.id   AF-A0A0S6UHW6-F1
#
_cell.length_a   1.000
_cell.length_b   1.000
_cell.length_c   1.000
_cell.angle_alpha   90.00
_cell.angle_beta   90.00
_cell.angle_gamma   90.00
#
_symmetry.space_group_name_H-M   'P 1'
#
loop_
_entity.id
_entity.type
_entity.pdbx_description
1 polymer ?
#
loop_
_entity_poly.entity_id
_entity_poly.type
_entity_poly.pdbx_seq_one_letter_code
_entity_poly.pdbx_strand_id
1 'polypeptide(L)'
;MRICFSSIRACRNRSPERLRQALQEAINAANDYDLILLGYGLCGGALDGLRTGSCPVIIPKVDDCIPLLLGSVAARARWPTGTYFLSSGWLAGEENMVREYQRCLERYGEERGRWILKQLYCHYQNVVFIKTDFGQGTCSAGVDRQVKPGSAASSRLLHPAALAMARQLAANLGLTYEVYQGNSLYLQRLIQGPWEDDFLKVEPRQEISIRVFRNPEAGEK
;
A
#
# COMPACT_ATOMS: atom_id res chain seq x y z
N MET A 1 -18.34 -9.42 16.43
CA MET A 1 -17.98 -8.57 15.27
C MET A 1 -17.20 -9.41 14.27
N ARG A 2 -17.83 -9.80 13.15
CA ARG A 2 -17.20 -10.46 12.01
C ARG A 2 -16.63 -9.40 11.08
N ILE A 3 -15.32 -9.38 10.92
CA ILE A 3 -14.62 -8.41 10.05
C ILE A 3 -14.15 -9.14 8.79
N CYS A 4 -14.42 -8.56 7.61
CA CYS A 4 -13.90 -9.09 6.36
C CYS A 4 -12.44 -8.66 6.16
N PHE A 5 -11.55 -9.64 5.96
CA PHE A 5 -10.18 -9.41 5.51
C PHE A 5 -9.96 -10.09 4.15
N SER A 6 -9.97 -9.31 3.08
CA SER A 6 -9.62 -9.78 1.74
C SER A 6 -8.40 -9.02 1.23
N SER A 7 -7.34 -9.73 0.84
CA SER A 7 -6.17 -9.10 0.22
C SER A 7 -6.37 -9.02 -1.29
N ILE A 8 -6.55 -7.81 -1.82
CA ILE A 8 -6.51 -7.54 -3.26
C ILE A 8 -5.11 -7.03 -3.60
N ARG A 9 -4.36 -7.77 -4.41
CA ARG A 9 -3.02 -7.33 -4.81
C ARG A 9 -3.13 -6.13 -5.75
N ALA A 10 -2.93 -4.93 -5.22
CA ALA A 10 -3.00 -3.67 -5.99
C ALA A 10 -2.05 -3.68 -7.21
N CYS A 11 -0.84 -4.27 -7.10
CA CYS A 11 0.11 -4.34 -8.22
C CYS A 11 -0.45 -5.07 -9.45
N ARG A 12 -1.29 -6.10 -9.27
CA ARG A 12 -1.89 -6.85 -10.38
C ARG A 12 -2.88 -6.00 -11.19
N ASN A 13 -3.43 -4.97 -10.57
CA ASN A 13 -4.44 -4.08 -11.14
C ASN A 13 -3.77 -2.76 -11.55
N ARG A 14 -2.98 -2.81 -12.63
CA ARG A 14 -2.17 -1.67 -13.15
C ARG A 14 -2.97 -0.45 -13.62
N SER A 15 -4.31 -0.47 -13.55
CA SER A 15 -5.15 0.69 -13.82
C SER A 15 -6.16 0.92 -12.69
N PRO A 16 -6.50 2.18 -12.36
CA PRO A 16 -7.49 2.48 -11.33
C PRO A 16 -8.84 1.80 -11.58
N GLU A 17 -9.24 1.61 -12.84
CA GLU A 17 -10.50 0.97 -13.23
C GLU A 17 -10.52 -0.52 -12.87
N ARG A 18 -9.42 -1.24 -13.16
CA ARG A 18 -9.31 -2.65 -12.80
C ARG A 18 -9.27 -2.84 -11.29
N LEU A 19 -8.61 -1.92 -10.58
CA LEU A 19 -8.58 -1.94 -9.12
C LEU A 19 -9.98 -1.68 -8.55
N ARG A 20 -10.70 -0.67 -9.08
CA ARG A 20 -12.10 -0.39 -8.72
C ARG A 20 -12.99 -1.61 -8.93
N GLN A 21 -12.91 -2.26 -10.08
CA GLN A 21 -13.70 -3.45 -10.37
C GLN A 21 -13.41 -4.58 -9.36
N ALA A 22 -12.14 -4.90 -9.12
CA ALA A 22 -11.76 -5.94 -8.16
C ALA A 22 -12.20 -5.61 -6.72
N LEU A 23 -12.13 -4.33 -6.33
CA LEU A 23 -12.62 -3.86 -5.03
C LEU A 23 -14.14 -4.00 -4.92
N GLN A 24 -14.90 -3.60 -5.94
CA GLN A 24 -16.35 -3.73 -5.95
C GLN A 24 -16.79 -5.20 -5.88
N GLU A 25 -16.12 -6.09 -6.62
CA GLU A 25 -16.37 -7.53 -6.58
C GLU A 25 -16.12 -8.10 -5.18
N ALA A 26 -15.05 -7.69 -4.51
CA ALA A 26 -14.77 -8.13 -3.13
C ALA A 26 -15.78 -7.59 -2.12
N ILE A 27 -16.20 -6.32 -2.24
CA ILE A 27 -17.24 -5.72 -1.40
C ILE A 27 -18.57 -6.46 -1.58
N ASN A 28 -18.96 -6.73 -2.84
CA ASN A 28 -20.19 -7.44 -3.16
C ASN A 28 -20.21 -8.89 -2.64
N ALA A 29 -19.03 -9.52 -2.55
CA ALA A 29 -18.91 -10.87 -2.02
C ALA A 29 -18.96 -10.93 -0.48
N ALA A 30 -18.79 -9.81 0.22
CA ALA A 30 -18.70 -9.73 1.67
C ALA A 30 -20.08 -9.60 2.35
N ASN A 31 -20.97 -10.57 2.15
CA ASN A 31 -22.37 -10.49 2.58
C ASN A 31 -22.64 -10.88 4.06
N ASP A 32 -21.68 -11.51 4.75
CA ASP A 32 -21.84 -12.07 6.11
C ASP A 32 -20.95 -11.41 7.18
N TYR A 33 -20.58 -10.16 6.94
CA TYR A 33 -19.71 -9.40 7.84
C TYR A 33 -20.45 -8.22 8.45
N ASP A 34 -20.09 -7.91 9.70
CA ASP A 34 -20.64 -6.75 10.40
C ASP A 34 -19.94 -5.46 9.95
N LEU A 35 -18.71 -5.59 9.40
CA LEU A 35 -17.86 -4.48 8.99
C LEU A 35 -16.80 -4.92 7.97
N ILE A 36 -16.51 -4.05 7.00
CA ILE A 36 -15.38 -4.18 6.08
C ILE A 36 -14.33 -3.10 6.40
N LEU A 37 -13.07 -3.51 6.49
CA LEU A 37 -11.94 -2.58 6.63
C LEU A 37 -11.13 -2.57 5.34
N LEU A 38 -10.99 -1.41 4.70
CA LEU A 38 -10.12 -1.24 3.55
C LEU A 38 -8.72 -0.82 4.01
N GLY A 39 -7.71 -1.66 3.77
CA GLY A 39 -6.30 -1.36 4.03
C GLY A 39 -5.65 -0.49 2.95
N TYR A 40 -6.42 0.37 2.29
CA TYR A 40 -5.97 1.18 1.15
C TYR A 40 -6.34 2.65 1.37
N GLY A 41 -5.45 3.55 0.94
CA GLY A 41 -5.79 4.95 0.75
C GLY A 41 -6.52 5.19 -0.58
N LEU A 42 -6.45 6.42 -1.08
CA LEU A 42 -7.10 6.87 -2.31
C LEU A 42 -6.70 6.06 -3.56
N CYS A 43 -5.49 5.48 -3.60
CA CYS A 43 -5.02 4.55 -4.62
C CYS A 43 -5.30 5.01 -6.07
N GLY A 44 -4.94 6.27 -6.39
CA GLY A 44 -5.15 6.82 -7.74
C GLY A 44 -6.61 7.06 -8.11
N GLY A 45 -7.51 7.15 -7.13
CA GLY A 45 -8.95 7.36 -7.34
C GLY A 45 -9.75 6.07 -7.58
N ALA A 46 -9.15 4.90 -7.35
CA ALA A 46 -9.84 3.62 -7.54
C ALA A 46 -11.02 3.42 -6.56
N LEU A 47 -11.04 4.16 -5.45
CA LEU A 47 -12.14 4.10 -4.48
C LEU A 47 -13.37 4.90 -4.89
N ASP A 48 -13.23 5.86 -5.82
CA ASP A 48 -14.35 6.71 -6.23
C ASP A 48 -15.45 5.90 -6.92
N GLY A 49 -16.68 6.13 -6.50
CA GLY A 49 -17.87 5.49 -7.05
C GLY A 49 -18.10 4.04 -6.60
N LEU A 50 -17.26 3.50 -5.71
CA LEU A 50 -17.54 2.20 -5.08
C LEU A 50 -18.81 2.29 -4.24
N ARG A 51 -19.63 1.25 -4.26
CA ARG A 51 -20.83 1.16 -3.42
C ARG A 51 -20.64 0.13 -2.32
N THR A 52 -21.00 0.50 -1.10
CA THR A 52 -21.02 -0.41 0.04
C THR A 52 -22.20 -1.39 -0.08
N GLY A 53 -21.99 -2.60 0.45
CA GLY A 53 -23.01 -3.65 0.45
C GLY A 53 -24.00 -3.50 1.62
N SER A 54 -24.27 -4.61 2.30
CA SER A 54 -25.15 -4.66 3.47
C SER A 54 -24.50 -4.17 4.77
N CYS A 55 -23.18 -4.02 4.80
CA CYS A 55 -22.42 -3.61 5.98
C CYS A 55 -21.57 -2.35 5.73
N PRO A 56 -21.24 -1.60 6.80
CA PRO A 56 -20.41 -0.41 6.67
C PRO A 56 -18.98 -0.73 6.26
N VAL A 57 -18.34 0.24 5.62
CA VAL A 57 -16.95 0.18 5.18
C VAL A 57 -16.14 1.28 5.86
N ILE A 58 -15.01 0.92 6.47
CA ILE A 58 -14.04 1.87 7.03
C ILE A 58 -12.83 2.00 6.11
N ILE A 59 -12.44 3.24 5.84
CA ILE A 59 -11.35 3.57 4.92
C ILE A 59 -10.40 4.57 5.57
N PRO A 60 -9.07 4.34 5.56
CA PRO A 60 -8.06 5.34 5.87
C PRO A 60 -8.19 6.58 4.98
N LYS A 61 -8.35 7.78 5.55
CA LYS A 61 -8.35 9.05 4.81
C LYS A 61 -6.93 9.50 4.46
N VAL A 62 -6.31 8.80 3.53
CA VAL A 62 -4.93 9.04 3.10
C VAL A 62 -4.79 8.96 1.58
N ASP A 63 -3.92 9.78 1.00
CA ASP A 63 -3.71 9.81 -0.46
C ASP A 63 -2.93 8.59 -0.96
N ASP A 64 -1.96 8.13 -0.17
CA ASP A 64 -1.16 6.93 -0.42
C ASP A 64 -1.16 6.02 0.83
N CYS A 65 -0.73 4.76 0.69
CA CYS A 65 -0.75 3.81 1.81
C CYS A 65 0.45 3.97 2.76
N ILE A 66 1.31 4.96 2.57
CA ILE A 66 2.56 5.10 3.35
C ILE A 66 2.26 5.50 4.80
N PRO A 67 1.34 6.42 5.12
CA PRO A 67 0.93 6.72 6.50
C PRO A 67 0.55 5.48 7.32
N LEU A 68 -0.04 4.45 6.70
CA LEU A 68 -0.40 3.20 7.39
C LEU A 68 0.84 2.49 7.93
N LEU A 69 1.98 2.61 7.24
CA LEU A 69 3.27 2.02 7.65
C LEU A 69 4.07 2.93 8.58
N LEU A 70 3.78 4.23 8.58
CA LEU A 70 4.47 5.23 9.42
C LEU A 70 3.72 5.56 10.72
N GLY A 71 2.49 5.09 10.86
CA GLY A 71 1.66 5.28 12.04
C GLY A 71 0.83 6.58 12.04
N SER A 72 1.09 7.53 11.13
CA SER A 72 0.34 8.79 11.03
C SER A 72 0.57 9.52 9.71
N VAL A 73 -0.39 10.37 9.32
CA VAL A 73 -0.23 11.33 8.21
C VAL A 73 0.87 12.36 8.53
N ALA A 74 0.96 12.82 9.77
CA ALA A 74 1.99 13.75 10.22
C ALA A 74 3.42 13.18 10.10
N ALA A 75 3.61 11.86 10.25
CA ALA A 75 4.89 11.22 9.97
C ALA A 75 5.26 11.29 8.49
N ARG A 76 4.29 11.03 7.59
CA ARG A 76 4.48 11.15 6.14
C ARG A 76 4.76 12.59 5.71
N ALA A 77 4.06 13.57 6.28
CA ALA A 77 4.19 14.99 5.93
C ALA A 77 5.58 15.58 6.20
N ARG A 78 6.39 14.93 7.05
CA ARG A 78 7.77 15.34 7.34
C ARG A 78 8.77 14.91 6.27
N TRP A 79 8.36 14.04 5.34
CA TRP A 79 9.26 13.55 4.30
C TRP A 79 9.38 14.54 3.15
N PRO A 80 10.55 14.68 2.52
CA PRO A 80 10.70 15.48 1.31
C PRO A 80 9.81 14.96 0.17
N THR A 81 9.37 15.87 -0.69
CA THR A 81 8.77 15.50 -1.98
C THR A 81 9.76 14.69 -2.83
N GLY A 82 9.27 13.88 -3.77
CA GLY A 82 10.17 13.04 -4.59
C GLY A 82 10.81 11.90 -3.79
N THR A 83 10.15 11.41 -2.74
CA THR A 83 10.60 10.25 -1.97
C THR A 83 9.87 8.98 -2.40
N TYR A 84 10.61 8.04 -2.98
CA TYR A 84 10.13 6.69 -3.27
C TYR A 84 10.24 5.82 -2.01
N PHE A 85 9.26 4.97 -1.73
CA PHE A 85 9.30 4.09 -0.57
C PHE A 85 9.44 2.62 -0.96
N LEU A 86 10.16 1.86 -0.13
CA LEU A 86 10.21 0.41 -0.16
C LEU A 86 9.82 -0.12 1.21
N SER A 87 9.24 -1.31 1.26
CA SER A 87 9.01 -2.03 2.53
C SER A 87 9.29 -3.51 2.31
N SER A 88 9.50 -4.25 3.40
CA SER A 88 9.72 -5.70 3.33
C SER A 88 8.57 -6.42 2.61
N GLY A 89 7.32 -6.04 2.90
CA GLY A 89 6.14 -6.59 2.23
C GLY A 89 6.07 -6.24 0.74
N TRP A 90 6.48 -5.01 0.38
CA TRP A 90 6.55 -4.59 -1.03
C TRP A 90 7.60 -5.38 -1.82
N LEU A 91 8.79 -5.57 -1.25
CA LEU A 91 9.88 -6.32 -1.88
C LEU A 91 9.63 -7.83 -1.95
N ALA A 92 8.82 -8.37 -1.04
CA ALA A 92 8.35 -9.75 -1.12
C ALA A 92 7.41 -9.98 -2.32
N GLY A 93 6.81 -8.91 -2.88
CA GLY A 93 5.97 -8.97 -4.06
C GLY A 93 6.73 -9.34 -5.35
N GLU A 94 5.99 -9.83 -6.33
CA GLU A 94 6.51 -10.18 -7.67
C GLU A 94 6.70 -8.96 -8.58
N GLU A 95 6.15 -7.81 -8.20
CA GLU A 95 6.20 -6.57 -8.95
C GLU A 95 6.66 -5.45 -8.00
N ASN A 96 7.94 -5.09 -8.11
CA ASN A 96 8.57 -4.06 -7.31
C ASN A 96 9.75 -3.43 -8.08
N MET A 97 10.25 -2.30 -7.56
CA MET A 97 11.31 -1.51 -8.17
C MET A 97 12.60 -2.31 -8.45
N VAL A 98 12.99 -3.22 -7.54
CA VAL A 98 14.20 -4.05 -7.68
C VAL A 98 14.05 -5.06 -8.82
N ARG A 99 12.89 -5.73 -8.90
CA ARG A 99 12.60 -6.67 -9.99
C ARG A 99 12.47 -5.96 -11.33
N GLU A 100 11.88 -4.76 -11.36
CA GLU A 100 11.79 -3.96 -12.57
C GLU A 100 13.17 -3.49 -13.04
N TYR A 101 14.05 -3.13 -12.10
CA TYR A 101 15.45 -2.84 -12.39
C TYR A 101 16.12 -4.02 -13.10
N GLN A 102 16.03 -5.23 -12.54
CA GLN A 102 16.60 -6.45 -13.11
C GLN A 102 16.03 -6.76 -14.51
N ARG A 103 14.70 -6.75 -14.66
CA ARG A 103 14.03 -6.99 -15.95
C ARG A 103 14.47 -6.01 -17.03
N CYS A 104 14.65 -4.75 -16.67
CA CYS A 104 15.06 -3.72 -17.62
C CYS A 104 16.50 -3.97 -18.10
N LEU A 105 17.41 -4.36 -17.21
CA LEU A 105 18.79 -4.73 -17.59
C LEU A 105 18.82 -5.98 -18.47
N GLU A 106 18.06 -7.02 -18.12
CA GLU A 106 17.99 -8.26 -18.90
C GLU A 106 17.44 -8.01 -20.31
N ARG A 107 16.43 -7.16 -20.43
CA ARG A 107 15.74 -6.92 -21.70
C ARG A 107 16.48 -5.94 -22.62
N TYR A 108 17.08 -4.90 -22.07
CA TYR A 108 17.62 -3.79 -22.86
C TYR A 108 19.16 -3.70 -22.82
N GLY A 109 19.81 -4.58 -22.05
CA GLY A 109 21.23 -4.49 -21.77
C GLY A 109 21.54 -3.44 -20.70
N GLU A 110 22.76 -3.48 -20.17
CA GLU A 110 23.11 -2.71 -18.97
C GLU A 110 23.03 -1.19 -19.18
N GLU A 111 23.66 -0.68 -20.23
CA GLU A 111 23.73 0.76 -20.51
C GLU A 111 22.34 1.37 -20.76
N ARG A 112 21.61 0.80 -21.72
CA ARG A 112 20.27 1.28 -22.09
C ARG A 112 19.26 1.04 -20.97
N GLY A 113 19.32 -0.10 -20.29
CA GLY A 113 18.45 -0.41 -19.16
C GLY A 113 18.62 0.58 -18.01
N ARG A 114 19.87 0.87 -17.61
CA ARG A 114 20.17 1.90 -16.60
C ARG A 114 19.66 3.27 -17.03
N TRP A 115 19.85 3.65 -18.29
CA TRP A 115 19.33 4.93 -18.80
C TRP A 115 17.81 5.00 -18.72
N ILE A 116 17.08 3.95 -19.14
CA ILE A 116 15.61 3.88 -19.07
C ILE A 116 15.13 4.05 -17.63
N LEU A 117 15.74 3.32 -16.69
CA LEU A 117 15.34 3.37 -15.28
C LEU A 117 15.63 4.73 -14.67
N LYS A 118 16.75 5.37 -15.03
CA LYS A 118 17.04 6.74 -14.61
C LYS A 118 16.00 7.73 -15.10
N GLN A 119 15.49 7.58 -16.33
CA GLN A 119 14.38 8.40 -16.83
C GLN A 119 13.07 8.10 -16.11
N LEU A 120 12.76 6.82 -15.86
CA LEU A 120 11.53 6.42 -15.16
C LEU A 120 11.45 6.98 -13.73
N TYR A 121 12.59 7.07 -13.05
CA TYR A 121 12.68 7.53 -11.67
C TYR A 121 13.27 8.94 -11.52
N CYS A 122 13.34 9.73 -12.60
CA CYS A 122 14.02 11.03 -12.61
C CYS A 122 13.37 12.07 -11.67
N HIS A 123 12.10 11.90 -11.31
CA HIS A 123 11.38 12.78 -10.39
C HIS A 123 11.62 12.42 -8.91
N TYR A 124 12.26 11.29 -8.64
CA TYR A 124 12.64 10.90 -7.29
C TYR A 124 14.05 11.40 -6.96
N GLN A 125 14.24 11.81 -5.72
CA GLN A 125 15.51 12.25 -5.16
C GLN A 125 15.96 11.32 -4.02
N ASN A 126 14.98 10.70 -3.34
CA ASN A 126 15.21 9.89 -2.15
C ASN A 126 14.52 8.52 -2.29
N VAL A 127 15.18 7.49 -1.79
CA VAL A 127 14.57 6.17 -1.53
C VAL A 127 14.60 5.92 -0.03
N VAL A 128 13.42 5.71 0.55
CA VAL A 128 13.29 5.33 1.96
C VAL A 128 12.84 3.89 2.07
N PHE A 129 13.63 3.06 2.77
CA PHE A 129 13.21 1.72 3.17
C PHE A 129 12.49 1.78 4.52
N ILE A 130 11.20 1.47 4.53
CA ILE A 130 10.40 1.35 5.75
C ILE A 130 10.56 -0.06 6.30
N LYS A 131 11.26 -0.15 7.42
CA LYS A 131 11.39 -1.36 8.22
C LYS A 131 10.09 -1.61 8.99
N THR A 132 9.33 -2.63 8.60
CA THR A 132 8.12 -3.07 9.29
C THR A 132 8.41 -4.37 10.05
N ASP A 133 8.34 -4.32 11.37
CA ASP A 133 8.38 -5.49 12.26
C ASP A 133 6.98 -6.00 12.62
N PHE A 134 5.93 -5.32 12.17
CA PHE A 134 4.52 -5.69 12.28
C PHE A 134 3.99 -6.34 11.01
N GLY A 135 2.91 -7.12 11.14
CA GLY A 135 2.34 -7.91 10.02
C GLY A 135 2.93 -9.32 9.87
N GLN A 136 3.75 -9.77 10.84
CA GLN A 136 4.32 -11.13 10.88
C GLN A 136 3.36 -12.19 11.45
N GLY A 137 2.08 -11.86 11.58
CA GLY A 137 1.06 -12.73 12.14
C GLY A 137 0.49 -13.70 11.10
N THR A 138 0.19 -14.92 11.51
CA THR A 138 -0.68 -15.84 10.75
C THR A 138 -2.13 -15.39 10.96
N CYS A 139 -2.80 -14.95 9.89
CA CYS A 139 -4.25 -14.76 9.95
C CYS A 139 -4.93 -16.10 9.73
N SER A 140 -5.59 -16.64 10.76
CA SER A 140 -6.56 -17.72 10.58
C SER A 140 -7.79 -17.12 9.91
N ALA A 141 -7.77 -16.98 8.58
CA ALA A 141 -8.95 -16.58 7.83
C ALA A 141 -10.10 -17.53 8.19
N GLY A 142 -11.24 -16.97 8.59
CA GLY A 142 -12.44 -17.75 8.87
C GLY A 142 -12.78 -18.63 7.67
N VAL A 143 -12.71 -19.94 7.89
CA VAL A 143 -13.20 -21.13 7.17
C VAL A 143 -13.19 -21.20 5.63
N ASP A 144 -13.21 -20.13 4.82
CA ASP A 144 -13.50 -20.29 3.38
C ASP A 144 -12.60 -19.57 2.37
N ARG A 145 -11.40 -19.18 2.77
CA ARG A 145 -10.33 -18.93 1.81
C ARG A 145 -8.98 -19.25 2.43
N GLN A 146 -8.35 -20.33 1.95
CA GLN A 146 -6.91 -20.47 2.08
C GLN A 146 -6.27 -19.23 1.44
N VAL A 147 -5.92 -18.24 2.26
CA VAL A 147 -4.79 -17.38 1.96
C VAL A 147 -3.62 -18.34 1.91
N LYS A 148 -3.20 -18.76 0.70
CA LYS A 148 -1.89 -19.41 0.55
C LYS A 148 -0.93 -18.48 1.30
N PRO A 149 -0.27 -18.93 2.38
CA PRO A 149 0.69 -18.08 3.04
C PRO A 149 1.68 -17.68 1.95
N GLY A 150 1.67 -16.40 1.56
CA GLY A 150 2.83 -15.81 0.93
C GLY A 150 3.94 -16.11 1.92
N SER A 151 4.85 -16.99 1.52
CA SER A 151 5.64 -17.86 2.40
C SER A 151 5.80 -17.31 3.82
N ALA A 152 5.45 -18.12 4.83
CA ALA A 152 5.77 -17.83 6.23
C ALA A 152 7.29 -17.57 6.45
N ALA A 153 8.12 -17.91 5.45
CA ALA A 153 9.55 -17.61 5.36
C ALA A 153 9.90 -16.17 4.93
N SER A 154 8.99 -15.39 4.32
CA SER A 154 9.36 -14.08 3.76
C SER A 154 9.61 -13.03 4.84
N SER A 155 8.81 -12.93 5.89
CA SER A 155 8.95 -11.79 6.81
C SER A 155 10.08 -11.92 7.86
N ARG A 156 10.46 -13.12 8.28
CA ARG A 156 11.46 -13.29 9.37
C ARG A 156 12.92 -13.18 8.91
N LEU A 157 13.19 -13.34 7.62
CA LEU A 157 14.57 -13.46 7.08
C LEU A 157 14.94 -12.41 6.03
N LEU A 158 14.01 -11.56 5.59
CA LEU A 158 14.28 -10.61 4.49
C LEU A 158 15.20 -9.44 4.87
N HIS A 159 15.45 -9.18 6.15
CA HIS A 159 15.92 -7.85 6.57
C HIS A 159 17.29 -7.43 5.99
N PRO A 160 18.37 -8.24 6.07
CA PRO A 160 19.68 -7.78 5.58
C PRO A 160 19.75 -7.73 4.05
N ALA A 161 19.23 -8.75 3.35
CA ALA A 161 19.28 -8.84 1.90
C ALA A 161 18.38 -7.79 1.23
N ALA A 162 17.18 -7.55 1.76
CA ALA A 162 16.27 -6.53 1.24
C ALA A 162 16.85 -5.12 1.41
N LEU A 163 17.46 -4.82 2.55
CA LEU A 163 18.17 -3.56 2.77
C LEU A 163 19.35 -3.39 1.80
N ALA A 164 20.15 -4.44 1.60
CA ALA A 164 21.28 -4.40 0.67
C ALA A 164 20.81 -4.14 -0.77
N MET A 165 19.76 -4.84 -1.21
CA MET A 165 19.17 -4.63 -2.54
C MET A 165 18.62 -3.21 -2.71
N ALA A 166 17.88 -2.70 -1.72
CA ALA A 166 17.34 -1.35 -1.75
C ALA A 166 18.44 -0.28 -1.82
N ARG A 167 19.49 -0.44 -1.01
CA ARG A 167 20.67 0.43 -1.03
C ARG A 167 21.39 0.41 -2.37
N GLN A 168 21.59 -0.77 -2.95
CA GLN A 168 22.24 -0.91 -4.25
C GLN A 168 21.41 -0.28 -5.37
N LEU A 169 20.09 -0.44 -5.33
CA LEU A 169 19.18 0.20 -6.28
C LEU A 169 19.26 1.73 -6.21
N ALA A 170 19.23 2.30 -5.00
CA ALA A 170 19.38 3.74 -4.81
C ALA A 170 20.71 4.24 -5.37
N ALA A 171 21.82 3.54 -5.09
CA ALA A 171 23.14 3.87 -5.62
C ALA A 171 23.18 3.83 -7.17
N ASN A 172 22.58 2.81 -7.78
CA ASN A 172 22.53 2.68 -9.24
C ASN A 172 21.73 3.80 -9.92
N LEU A 173 20.73 4.35 -9.22
CA LEU A 173 19.88 5.43 -9.72
C LEU A 173 20.39 6.83 -9.31
N GLY A 174 21.42 6.91 -8.47
CA GLY A 174 21.94 8.17 -7.93
C GLY A 174 20.98 8.85 -6.94
N LEU A 175 20.18 8.06 -6.21
CA LEU A 175 19.22 8.52 -5.22
C LEU A 175 19.81 8.44 -3.81
N THR A 176 19.40 9.35 -2.92
CA THR A 176 19.73 9.21 -1.49
C THR A 176 19.01 7.97 -0.93
N TYR A 177 19.59 7.36 0.11
CA TYR A 177 19.05 6.17 0.72
C TYR A 177 18.96 6.31 2.23
N GLU A 178 17.76 6.12 2.77
CA GLU A 178 17.50 6.13 4.20
C GLU A 178 16.69 4.91 4.64
N VAL A 179 16.86 4.54 5.90
CA VAL A 179 16.06 3.48 6.55
C VAL A 179 15.20 4.14 7.61
N TYR A 180 13.90 3.93 7.52
CA TYR A 180 12.91 4.44 8.47
C TYR A 180 12.27 3.28 9.22
N GLN A 181 12.23 3.36 10.56
CA GLN A 181 11.51 2.37 11.36
C GLN A 181 10.01 2.66 11.29
N GLY A 182 9.24 1.74 10.73
CA GLY A 182 7.79 1.84 10.64
C GLY A 182 7.11 1.79 12.01
N ASN A 183 5.84 2.20 12.05
CA ASN A 183 5.01 2.20 13.23
C ASN A 183 3.60 1.68 12.89
N SER A 184 3.13 0.66 13.62
CA SER A 184 1.85 -0.01 13.35
C SER A 184 0.62 0.73 13.89
N LEU A 185 0.79 1.86 14.59
CA LEU A 185 -0.28 2.55 15.29
C LEU A 185 -1.50 2.84 14.40
N TYR A 186 -1.29 3.27 13.15
CA TYR A 186 -2.39 3.55 12.22
C TYR A 186 -3.17 2.27 11.89
N LEU A 187 -2.47 1.17 11.60
CA LEU A 187 -3.09 -0.13 11.31
C LEU A 187 -3.83 -0.69 12.53
N GLN A 188 -3.28 -0.51 13.73
CA GLN A 188 -3.94 -0.89 14.98
C GLN A 188 -5.26 -0.12 15.15
N ARG A 189 -5.25 1.20 14.93
CA ARG A 189 -6.46 2.03 14.95
C ARG A 189 -7.46 1.64 13.87
N LEU A 190 -7.01 1.29 12.67
CA LEU A 190 -7.89 0.77 11.61
C LEU A 190 -8.61 -0.51 12.04
N ILE A 191 -7.94 -1.40 12.77
CA ILE A 191 -8.51 -2.68 13.21
C ILE A 191 -9.40 -2.52 14.45
N GLN A 192 -8.96 -1.72 15.41
CA GLN A 192 -9.55 -1.65 16.76
C GLN A 192 -10.56 -0.51 16.91
N GLY A 193 -10.48 0.53 16.08
CA GLY A 193 -11.18 1.79 16.30
C GLY A 193 -10.66 2.55 17.54
N PRO A 194 -11.38 3.60 17.98
CA PRO A 194 -12.51 4.21 17.28
C PRO A 194 -12.09 4.82 15.93
N TRP A 195 -13.00 4.80 14.95
CA TRP A 195 -12.74 5.30 13.59
C TRP A 195 -13.12 6.76 13.46
N GLU A 196 -12.35 7.60 14.14
CA GLU A 196 -12.50 9.06 14.17
C GLU A 196 -11.44 9.73 13.30
N ASP A 197 -11.73 10.95 12.84
CA ASP A 197 -10.88 11.89 12.10
C ASP A 197 -10.15 11.33 10.86
N ASP A 198 -9.16 10.46 11.08
CA ASP A 198 -8.28 9.78 10.13
C ASP A 198 -8.97 8.67 9.30
N PHE A 199 -10.24 8.38 9.61
CA PHE A 199 -11.02 7.35 8.95
C PHE A 199 -12.30 7.91 8.36
N LEU A 200 -12.68 7.36 7.20
CA LEU A 200 -13.97 7.55 6.57
C LEU A 200 -14.81 6.32 6.87
N LYS A 201 -15.92 6.53 7.58
CA LYS A 201 -16.98 5.53 7.71
C LYS A 201 -18.01 5.78 6.62
N VAL A 202 -18.26 4.76 5.80
CA VAL A 202 -19.32 4.78 4.79
C VAL A 202 -20.39 3.78 5.21
N GLU A 203 -21.62 4.26 5.39
CA GLU A 203 -22.73 3.43 5.86
C GLU A 203 -23.17 2.43 4.77
N PRO A 204 -23.93 1.38 5.13
CA PRO A 204 -24.45 0.43 4.15
C PRO A 204 -25.20 1.10 2.98
N ARG A 205 -25.09 0.51 1.79
CA ARG A 205 -25.76 0.94 0.55
C ARG A 205 -25.45 2.38 0.12
N GLN A 206 -24.33 2.94 0.58
CA GLN A 206 -23.86 4.26 0.19
C GLN A 206 -22.71 4.18 -0.82
N GLU A 207 -22.45 5.31 -1.46
CA GLU A 207 -21.35 5.48 -2.39
C GLU A 207 -20.14 6.11 -1.70
N ILE A 208 -18.95 5.60 -2.01
CA ILE A 208 -17.68 6.16 -1.58
C ILE A 208 -17.35 7.32 -2.53
N SER A 209 -17.27 8.54 -2.00
CA SER A 209 -16.82 9.72 -2.75
C SER A 209 -15.40 10.10 -2.36
N ILE A 210 -14.55 10.34 -3.35
CA ILE A 210 -13.17 10.78 -3.08
C ILE A 210 -13.07 12.22 -2.57
N ARG A 211 -14.15 13.01 -2.69
CA ARG A 211 -14.18 14.40 -2.19
C ARG A 211 -13.90 14.47 -0.69
N VAL A 212 -14.20 13.40 0.04
CA VAL A 212 -13.98 13.32 1.49
C VAL A 212 -12.52 13.06 1.87
N PHE A 213 -11.65 12.73 0.89
CA PHE A 213 -10.21 12.57 1.06
C PHE A 213 -9.46 13.86 0.73
N ARG A 214 -10.03 14.71 -0.13
CA ARG A 214 -9.45 16.02 -0.48
C ARG A 214 -9.89 17.04 0.55
N ASN A 215 -8.94 17.61 1.28
CA ASN A 215 -9.23 18.76 2.13
C ASN A 215 -9.60 19.95 1.24
N PRO A 216 -10.81 20.54 1.32
CA PRO A 216 -11.17 21.72 0.53
C PRO A 216 -10.29 22.95 0.85
N GLU A 217 -9.57 22.96 1.97
CA GLU A 217 -8.64 24.04 2.34
C GLU A 217 -7.22 23.85 1.80
N ALA A 218 -6.88 22.67 1.28
CA ALA A 218 -5.62 22.44 0.60
C ALA A 218 -5.77 22.85 -0.87
N GLY A 219 -5.60 24.15 -1.14
CA GLY A 219 -5.59 24.70 -2.49
C GLY A 219 -4.68 23.89 -3.44
N GLU A 220 -5.11 23.82 -4.70
CA GLU A 220 -4.37 23.16 -5.79
C GLU A 220 -2.89 23.55 -5.74
N LYS A 221 -2.02 22.56 -5.54
CA LYS A 221 -0.58 22.68 -5.75
C LYS A 221 -0.19 21.95 -7.02
#